data_AF-A0A0B7ND86-F1
#
_entry.id   AF-A0A0B7ND86-F1
#
_cell.length_a   1.000
_cell.length_b   1.000
_cell.length_c   1.000
_cell.angle_alpha   90.00
_cell.angle_beta   90.00
_cell.angle_gamma   90.00
#
_symmetry.space_group_name_H-M   'P 1'
#
loop_
_entity.id
_entity.type
_entity.pdbx_description
1 polymer ?
#
loop_
_entity_poly.entity_id
_entity_poly.type
_entity_poly.pdbx_seq_one_letter_code
_entity_poly.pdbx_strand_id
1 'polypeptide(L)'
;MNEKIANLLSEDQAYKVYHGVRSSAEYWRQEKKNLMAMIRQLGIPTFFLTLSAAETKWNELLVQLKQIVDKVEISEHEAEALTIAEKRRLIQADPVTETWTELLKRQTHKHTATCHRKRGNQTVCRFNISFLPMSATKILRPLNLEIDSQITEEEVVQLKQKFAAI
;
A
#
# COMPACT_ATOMS: atom_id res chain seq x y z
N MET A 1 -8.04 -45.64 -21.22
CA MET A 1 -7.63 -44.25 -20.99
C MET A 1 -6.55 -43.92 -22.02
N ASN A 2 -6.64 -42.81 -22.76
CA ASN A 2 -5.69 -42.50 -23.85
C ASN A 2 -4.26 -42.41 -23.30
N GLU A 3 -3.31 -43.11 -23.93
CA GLU A 3 -1.91 -43.19 -23.51
C GLU A 3 -1.25 -41.80 -23.42
N LYS A 4 -1.61 -40.89 -24.35
CA LYS A 4 -1.20 -39.47 -24.31
C LYS A 4 -1.70 -38.73 -23.07
N ILE A 5 -2.91 -39.03 -22.61
CA ILE A 5 -3.49 -38.40 -21.41
C ILE A 5 -2.82 -38.96 -20.16
N ALA A 6 -2.52 -40.26 -20.13
CA ALA A 6 -1.77 -40.89 -19.04
C ALA A 6 -0.37 -40.26 -18.89
N ASN A 7 0.33 -40.01 -20.01
CA ASN A 7 1.65 -39.37 -19.98
C ASN A 7 1.57 -37.91 -19.47
N LEU A 8 0.58 -37.13 -19.94
CA LEU A 8 0.36 -35.75 -19.48
C LEU A 8 0.05 -35.65 -17.98
N LEU A 9 -0.67 -36.63 -17.44
CA LEU A 9 -0.96 -36.73 -16.00
C LEU A 9 0.25 -37.19 -15.20
N SER A 10 1.04 -38.14 -15.73
CA SER A 10 2.24 -38.64 -15.05
C SER A 10 3.36 -37.61 -14.93
N GLU A 11 3.40 -36.64 -15.86
CA GLU A 11 4.43 -35.59 -15.90
C GLU A 11 3.93 -34.23 -15.35
N ASP A 12 2.76 -34.19 -14.71
CA ASP A 12 2.06 -32.97 -14.25
C ASP A 12 1.89 -31.88 -15.33
N GLN A 13 2.04 -32.23 -16.61
CA GLN A 13 1.97 -31.30 -17.74
C GLN A 13 0.56 -30.75 -17.93
N ALA A 14 -0.45 -31.53 -17.54
CA ALA A 14 -1.86 -31.12 -17.58
C ALA A 14 -2.10 -29.82 -16.79
N TYR A 15 -1.38 -29.61 -15.68
CA TYR A 15 -1.56 -28.42 -14.84
C TYR A 15 -1.01 -27.14 -15.47
N LYS A 16 -0.07 -27.25 -16.43
CA LYS A 16 0.54 -26.08 -17.11
C LYS A 16 -0.47 -25.23 -17.87
N VAL A 17 -1.62 -25.82 -18.25
CA VAL A 17 -2.73 -25.09 -18.87
C VAL A 17 -3.25 -23.97 -17.94
N TYR A 18 -3.15 -24.16 -16.62
CA TYR A 18 -3.62 -23.20 -15.64
C TYR A 18 -2.64 -22.05 -15.36
N HIS A 19 -1.48 -21.98 -16.02
CA HIS A 19 -0.52 -20.87 -15.81
C HIS A 19 -1.13 -19.48 -16.06
N GLY A 20 -2.13 -19.37 -16.95
CA GLY A 20 -2.83 -18.13 -17.24
C GLY A 20 -3.95 -17.79 -16.25
N VAL A 21 -4.37 -18.76 -15.43
CA VAL A 21 -5.41 -18.57 -14.40
C VAL A 21 -4.74 -18.04 -13.15
N ARG A 22 -4.99 -16.77 -12.83
CA ARG A 22 -4.46 -16.16 -11.60
C ARG A 22 -4.90 -16.97 -10.37
N SER A 23 -4.02 -17.02 -9.39
CA SER A 23 -4.19 -17.79 -8.14
C SER A 23 -4.18 -19.31 -8.30
N SER A 24 -3.97 -19.86 -9.51
CA SER A 24 -3.73 -21.29 -9.67
C SER A 24 -2.36 -21.70 -9.14
N ALA A 25 -2.19 -22.99 -8.84
CA ALA A 25 -0.91 -23.52 -8.37
C ALA A 25 0.24 -23.28 -9.37
N GLU A 26 -0.01 -23.46 -10.68
CA GLU A 26 1.00 -23.25 -11.71
C GLU A 26 1.29 -21.77 -11.97
N TYR A 27 0.29 -20.89 -11.84
CA TYR A 27 0.52 -19.43 -11.85
C TYR A 27 1.49 -19.03 -10.73
N TRP A 28 1.24 -19.48 -9.49
CA TRP A 28 2.13 -19.17 -8.36
C TRP A 28 3.51 -19.81 -8.49
N ARG A 29 3.60 -21.01 -9.07
CA ARG A 29 4.88 -21.67 -9.37
C ARG A 29 5.73 -20.85 -10.34
N GLN A 30 5.12 -20.31 -11.39
CA GLN A 30 5.80 -19.46 -12.35
C GLN A 30 6.23 -18.12 -11.72
N GLU A 31 5.35 -17.45 -10.98
CA GLU A 31 5.70 -16.18 -10.35
C GLU A 31 6.76 -16.32 -9.27
N LYS A 32 6.78 -17.44 -8.53
CA LYS A 32 7.87 -17.76 -7.62
C LYS A 32 9.21 -17.87 -8.36
N LYS A 33 9.25 -18.54 -9.52
CA LYS A 33 10.47 -18.63 -10.33
C LYS A 33 10.92 -17.25 -10.82
N ASN A 34 9.97 -16.43 -11.29
CA ASN A 34 10.25 -15.05 -11.71
C ASN A 34 10.84 -14.23 -10.55
N LEU A 35 10.22 -14.29 -9.37
CA LEU A 35 10.71 -13.60 -8.16
C LEU A 35 12.13 -14.05 -7.78
N MET A 36 12.40 -15.36 -7.79
CA MET A 36 13.73 -15.89 -7.49
C MET A 36 14.77 -15.45 -8.53
N ALA A 37 14.40 -15.37 -9.81
CA ALA A 37 15.28 -14.84 -10.85
C ALA A 37 15.56 -13.35 -10.63
N MET A 38 14.54 -12.56 -10.27
CA MET A 38 14.68 -11.15 -9.93
C MET A 38 15.60 -10.94 -8.73
N ILE A 39 15.44 -11.71 -7.65
CA ILE A 39 16.31 -11.63 -6.46
C ILE A 39 17.78 -11.90 -6.84
N ARG A 40 18.02 -12.89 -7.69
CA ARG A 40 19.39 -13.25 -8.12
C ARG A 40 20.03 -12.19 -9.03
N GLN A 41 19.25 -11.56 -9.90
CA GLN A 41 19.78 -10.62 -10.90
C GLN A 41 19.80 -9.17 -10.41
N LEU A 42 18.79 -8.75 -9.67
CA LEU A 42 18.57 -7.37 -9.23
C LEU A 42 18.92 -7.15 -7.76
N GLY A 43 19.12 -8.23 -6.99
CA GLY A 43 19.38 -8.17 -5.55
C GLY A 43 18.10 -8.17 -4.72
N ILE A 44 18.26 -7.88 -3.42
CA ILE A 44 17.17 -7.94 -2.44
C ILE A 44 16.11 -6.89 -2.81
N PRO A 45 14.81 -7.27 -2.93
CA PRO A 45 13.77 -6.33 -3.26
C PRO A 45 13.69 -5.25 -2.18
N THR A 46 13.79 -3.98 -2.60
CA THR A 46 13.60 -2.84 -1.71
C THR A 46 12.18 -2.33 -1.88
N PHE A 47 11.38 -2.43 -0.82
CA PHE A 47 10.04 -1.87 -0.79
C PHE A 47 10.11 -0.38 -0.47
N PHE A 48 9.53 0.44 -1.34
CA PHE A 48 9.28 1.85 -1.06
C PHE A 48 7.81 2.00 -0.70
N LEU A 49 7.54 2.31 0.56
CA LEU A 49 6.21 2.62 1.06
C LEU A 49 6.16 4.11 1.38
N THR A 50 5.19 4.82 0.83
CA THR A 50 4.88 6.17 1.27
C THR A 50 3.54 6.17 1.98
N LEU A 51 3.53 6.83 3.14
CA LEU A 51 2.40 6.82 4.06
C LEU A 51 1.95 8.25 4.25
N SER A 52 0.65 8.47 4.18
CA SER A 52 0.01 9.74 4.49
C SER A 52 -0.77 9.60 5.79
N ALA A 53 -0.77 10.64 6.62
CA ALA A 53 -1.65 10.69 7.78
C ALA A 53 -3.12 10.78 7.32
N ALA A 54 -4.01 10.05 7.99
CA ALA A 54 -5.45 10.15 7.76
C ALA A 54 -6.03 11.34 8.56
N GLU A 55 -5.61 12.55 8.21
CA GLU A 55 -5.84 13.79 8.96
C GLU A 55 -7.33 14.07 9.23
N THR A 56 -8.22 13.66 8.31
CA THR A 56 -9.68 13.83 8.47
C THR A 56 -10.30 12.96 9.56
N LYS A 57 -9.59 11.92 10.01
CA LYS A 57 -10.02 11.00 11.07
C LYS A 57 -9.26 11.23 12.39
N TRP A 58 -8.32 12.19 12.42
CA TRP A 58 -7.52 12.46 13.60
C TRP A 58 -8.17 13.57 14.44
N ASN A 59 -8.99 13.17 15.42
CA ASN A 59 -9.80 14.12 16.18
C ASN A 59 -8.95 15.10 17.00
N GLU A 60 -7.87 14.63 17.65
CA GLU A 60 -6.92 15.50 18.37
C GLU A 60 -6.35 16.60 17.46
N LEU A 61 -5.98 16.25 16.23
CA LEU A 61 -5.50 17.19 15.23
C LEU A 61 -6.59 18.21 14.87
N LEU A 62 -7.83 17.76 14.65
CA LEU A 62 -8.94 18.66 14.34
C LEU A 62 -9.26 19.63 15.48
N VAL A 63 -9.16 19.19 16.74
CA VAL A 63 -9.31 20.06 17.92
C VAL A 63 -8.24 21.15 17.91
N GLN A 64 -6.97 20.78 17.73
CA GLN A 64 -5.86 21.72 17.66
C GLN A 64 -5.99 22.68 16.47
N LEU A 65 -6.36 22.19 15.29
CA LEU A 65 -6.56 23.03 14.10
C LEU A 65 -7.72 24.01 14.30
N LYS A 66 -8.81 23.60 14.94
CA LYS A 66 -9.93 24.50 15.26
C LYS A 66 -9.48 25.61 16.21
N GLN A 67 -8.65 25.28 17.19
CA GLN A 67 -8.07 26.26 18.12
C GLN A 67 -7.09 27.21 17.42
N ILE A 68 -6.27 26.72 16.48
CA ILE A 68 -5.27 27.54 15.78
C ILE A 68 -5.92 28.44 14.72
N VAL A 69 -6.78 27.88 13.87
CA VAL A 69 -7.37 28.57 12.71
C VAL A 69 -8.53 29.47 13.13
N ASP A 70 -9.45 28.95 13.95
CA ASP A 70 -10.69 29.65 14.32
C ASP A 70 -10.69 30.19 15.75
N LYS A 71 -9.68 29.87 16.57
CA LYS A 71 -9.57 30.29 17.98
C LYS A 71 -10.71 29.78 18.87
N VAL A 72 -11.26 28.61 18.53
CA VAL A 72 -12.32 27.94 19.30
C VAL A 72 -11.79 26.63 19.86
N GLU A 73 -11.97 26.42 21.16
CA GLU A 73 -11.69 25.15 21.81
C GLU A 73 -12.93 24.25 21.69
N ILE A 74 -12.73 23.05 21.14
CA ILE A 74 -13.75 22.03 20.97
C ILE A 74 -13.28 20.71 21.58
N SER A 75 -14.21 19.84 21.94
CA SER A 75 -13.90 18.46 22.37
C SER A 75 -13.68 17.53 21.18
N GLU A 76 -13.06 16.37 21.41
CA GLU A 76 -12.85 15.35 20.36
C GLU A 76 -14.16 14.83 19.76
N HIS A 77 -15.23 14.73 20.57
CA HIS A 77 -16.54 14.30 20.11
C HIS A 77 -17.19 15.33 19.16
N GLU A 78 -17.01 16.62 19.45
CA GLU A 78 -17.44 17.69 18.56
C GLU A 78 -16.60 17.75 17.28
N ALA A 79 -15.31 17.44 17.38
CA ALA A 79 -14.42 17.34 16.23
C ALA A 79 -14.81 16.19 15.29
N GLU A 80 -15.27 15.06 15.83
CA GLU A 80 -15.77 13.94 15.03
C GLU A 80 -17.02 14.33 14.24
N ALA A 81 -17.94 15.08 14.87
CA ALA A 81 -19.20 15.54 14.29
C ALA A 81 -19.04 16.65 13.21
N LEU A 82 -17.83 17.21 13.04
CA LEU A 82 -17.58 18.21 12.00
C LEU A 82 -17.87 17.64 10.59
N THR A 83 -18.43 18.50 9.73
CA THR A 83 -18.65 18.13 8.33
C THR A 83 -17.31 17.90 7.62
N ILE A 84 -17.31 17.01 6.61
CA ILE A 84 -16.10 16.72 5.83
C ILE A 84 -15.51 17.99 5.18
N ALA A 85 -16.38 18.90 4.74
CA ALA A 85 -15.96 20.18 4.17
C ALA A 85 -15.19 21.03 5.18
N GLU A 86 -15.69 21.09 6.42
CA GLU A 86 -15.05 21.85 7.49
C GLU A 86 -13.73 21.21 7.94
N LYS A 87 -13.69 19.88 8.07
CA LYS A 87 -12.46 19.14 8.34
C LYS A 87 -11.38 19.44 7.30
N ARG A 88 -11.74 19.46 6.01
CA ARG A 88 -10.82 19.80 4.91
C ARG A 88 -10.35 21.25 4.99
N ARG A 89 -11.24 22.20 5.30
CA ARG A 89 -10.88 23.62 5.45
C ARG A 89 -9.83 23.81 6.54
N LEU A 90 -10.04 23.19 7.70
CA LEU A 90 -9.12 23.26 8.83
C LEU A 90 -7.73 22.70 8.48
N ILE A 91 -7.70 21.54 7.80
CA ILE A 91 -6.45 20.94 7.34
C ILE A 91 -5.75 21.84 6.31
N GLN A 92 -6.47 22.39 5.33
CA GLN A 92 -5.87 23.25 4.30
C GLN A 92 -5.44 24.63 4.79
N ALA A 93 -6.03 25.10 5.88
CA ALA A 93 -5.70 26.38 6.50
C ALA A 93 -4.53 26.28 7.49
N ASP A 94 -4.04 25.07 7.77
CA ASP A 94 -2.88 24.87 8.63
C ASP A 94 -1.64 25.54 8.01
N PRO A 95 -0.98 26.49 8.69
CA PRO A 95 0.24 27.12 8.17
C PRO A 95 1.38 26.11 7.93
N VAL A 96 1.38 24.94 8.56
CA VAL A 96 2.33 23.87 8.23
C VAL A 96 1.99 23.23 6.87
N THR A 97 0.73 23.26 6.42
CA THR A 97 0.33 22.70 5.11
C THR A 97 0.71 23.50 3.88
N GLU A 98 1.11 24.76 4.03
CA GLU A 98 1.82 25.46 2.96
C GLU A 98 3.10 24.69 2.56
N THR A 99 3.79 24.07 3.53
CA THR A 99 4.90 23.15 3.24
C THR A 99 4.46 21.74 2.84
N TRP A 100 3.30 21.23 3.30
CA TRP A 100 2.78 19.92 2.87
C TRP A 100 2.41 19.88 1.37
N THR A 101 1.92 20.98 0.80
CA THR A 101 1.70 21.04 -0.65
C THR A 101 2.98 20.90 -1.47
N GLU A 102 4.13 21.37 -0.95
CA GLU A 102 5.45 21.07 -1.52
C GLU A 102 5.88 19.62 -1.32
N LEU A 103 5.59 19.02 -0.16
CA LEU A 103 5.94 17.63 0.14
C LEU A 103 5.11 16.63 -0.68
N LEU A 104 3.82 16.90 -0.91
CA LEU A 104 2.94 16.13 -1.80
C LEU A 104 3.38 16.21 -3.27
N LYS A 105 3.89 17.37 -3.70
CA LYS A 105 4.56 17.54 -5.01
C LYS A 105 5.85 16.72 -5.14
N ARG A 106 6.48 16.32 -4.02
CA ARG A 106 7.67 15.46 -4.00
C ARG A 106 7.33 13.96 -3.94
N GLN A 107 6.20 13.60 -3.33
CA GLN A 107 5.67 12.22 -3.33
C GLN A 107 5.14 11.78 -4.70
N THR A 108 4.60 12.72 -5.46
CA THR A 108 4.34 12.51 -6.89
C THR A 108 5.66 12.71 -7.63
N HIS A 109 6.28 11.62 -8.09
CA HIS A 109 7.48 11.76 -8.90
C HIS A 109 7.15 12.60 -10.15
N LYS A 110 8.01 13.55 -10.47
CA LYS A 110 7.86 14.39 -11.67
C LYS A 110 7.85 13.46 -12.89
N HIS A 111 6.77 13.47 -13.67
CA HIS A 111 6.67 12.55 -14.79
C HIS A 111 7.66 12.96 -15.86
N THR A 112 8.61 12.07 -16.14
CA THR A 112 9.51 12.17 -17.28
C THR A 112 8.88 11.46 -18.49
N ALA A 113 9.40 11.68 -19.69
CA ALA A 113 8.85 11.05 -20.90
C ALA A 113 8.78 9.51 -20.82
N THR A 114 9.70 8.87 -20.07
CA THR A 114 9.73 7.42 -19.84
C THR A 114 8.64 6.93 -18.88
N CYS A 115 8.08 7.83 -18.08
CA CYS A 115 7.04 7.52 -17.13
C CYS A 115 5.67 7.39 -17.80
N HIS A 116 5.41 8.10 -18.89
CA HIS A 116 4.11 8.03 -19.54
C HIS A 116 3.97 6.78 -20.42
N ARG A 117 2.83 6.09 -20.31
CA ARG A 117 2.42 4.99 -21.20
C ARG A 117 1.01 5.23 -21.71
N LYS A 118 0.75 4.95 -22.99
CA LYS A 118 -0.61 4.94 -23.52
C LYS A 118 -1.35 3.66 -23.13
N ARG A 119 -2.57 3.82 -22.60
CA ARG A 119 -3.54 2.74 -22.36
C ARG A 119 -4.82 3.11 -23.09
N GLY A 120 -5.00 2.57 -24.29
CA GLY A 120 -6.06 3.01 -25.20
C GLY A 120 -5.85 4.47 -25.60
N ASN A 121 -6.91 5.29 -25.47
CA ASN A 121 -6.86 6.72 -25.81
C ASN A 121 -6.33 7.62 -24.67
N GLN A 122 -5.96 7.05 -23.51
CA GLN A 122 -5.46 7.81 -22.37
C GLN A 122 -3.97 7.61 -22.15
N THR A 123 -3.28 8.69 -21.77
CA THR A 123 -1.89 8.64 -21.33
C THR A 123 -1.87 8.49 -19.81
N VAL A 124 -1.41 7.35 -19.32
CA VAL A 124 -1.36 7.00 -17.91
C VAL A 124 0.09 6.90 -17.43
N CYS A 125 0.31 7.13 -16.14
CA CYS A 125 1.59 6.85 -15.52
C CYS A 125 1.90 5.35 -15.61
N ARG A 126 3.07 4.97 -16.09
CA ARG A 126 3.54 3.59 -16.21
C ARG A 126 3.65 2.91 -14.84
N PHE A 127 4.03 3.67 -13.82
CA PHE A 127 4.29 3.14 -12.49
C PHE A 127 3.02 3.01 -11.66
N ASN A 128 2.01 3.84 -11.92
CA ASN A 128 0.66 3.78 -11.33
C ASN A 128 0.64 3.23 -9.88
N ILE A 129 1.49 3.77 -9.02
CA ILE A 129 1.71 3.22 -7.67
C ILE A 129 0.52 3.60 -6.81
N SER A 130 -0.29 2.60 -6.45
CA SER A 130 -1.31 2.73 -5.42
C SER A 130 -0.63 2.76 -4.06
N PHE A 131 -0.65 3.90 -3.38
CA PHE A 131 -0.23 3.95 -1.98
C PHE A 131 -1.34 3.33 -1.12
N LEU A 132 -1.01 2.28 -0.37
CA LEU A 132 -1.93 1.69 0.62
C LEU A 132 -2.08 2.68 1.79
N PRO A 133 -3.32 2.95 2.26
CA PRO A 133 -3.51 3.81 3.42
C PRO A 133 -2.91 3.14 4.67
N MET A 134 -2.11 3.90 5.44
CA MET A 134 -1.69 3.53 6.78
C MET A 134 -2.32 4.44 7.83
N SER A 135 -2.54 3.90 9.02
CA SER A 135 -3.15 4.64 10.13
C SER A 135 -2.21 5.62 10.82
N ALA A 136 -0.89 5.48 10.67
CA ALA A 136 0.10 6.40 11.24
C ALA A 136 1.44 6.34 10.48
N THR A 137 2.17 7.47 10.49
CA THR A 137 3.54 7.57 9.95
C THR A 137 4.51 6.78 10.80
N LYS A 138 5.19 5.79 10.22
CA LYS A 138 6.22 4.98 10.91
C LYS A 138 7.53 5.01 10.14
N ILE A 139 8.64 5.25 10.85
CA ILE A 139 9.98 5.07 10.31
C ILE A 139 10.29 3.57 10.35
N LEU A 140 10.28 2.93 9.18
CA LEU A 140 10.68 1.53 9.05
C LEU A 140 12.19 1.44 9.14
N ARG A 141 12.69 0.71 10.13
CA ARG A 141 14.11 0.38 10.26
C ARG A 141 14.40 -0.83 9.37
N PRO A 142 15.64 -1.00 8.87
CA PRO A 142 16.04 -2.21 8.18
C PRO A 142 15.68 -3.44 9.01
N LEU A 143 15.15 -4.48 8.35
CA LEU A 143 14.74 -5.71 9.02
C LEU A 143 15.94 -6.30 9.76
N ASN A 144 15.87 -6.40 11.08
CA ASN A 144 16.91 -7.03 11.88
C ASN A 144 16.64 -8.55 11.87
N LEU A 145 17.41 -9.30 11.09
CA LEU A 145 17.23 -10.75 10.94
C LEU A 145 17.44 -11.56 12.24
N GLU A 146 17.94 -10.95 13.31
CA GLU A 146 18.10 -11.60 14.62
C GLU A 146 16.91 -11.32 15.56
N ILE A 147 16.26 -10.16 15.41
CA ILE A 147 15.18 -9.68 16.30
C ILE A 147 13.80 -9.80 15.64
N ASP A 148 13.72 -9.50 14.34
CA ASP A 148 12.48 -9.43 13.54
C ASP A 148 12.22 -10.71 12.74
N SER A 149 13.02 -11.76 12.92
CA SER A 149 12.99 -12.94 12.04
C SER A 149 11.86 -13.92 12.29
N GLN A 150 11.10 -13.79 13.38
CA GLN A 150 10.04 -14.74 13.68
C GLN A 150 8.85 -14.01 14.30
N ILE A 151 7.90 -13.61 13.44
CA ILE A 151 6.52 -13.43 13.91
C ILE A 151 6.04 -14.82 14.31
N THR A 152 5.69 -15.02 15.57
CA THR A 152 5.20 -16.31 16.04
C THR A 152 3.82 -16.59 15.46
N GLU A 153 3.44 -17.87 15.31
CA GLU A 153 2.12 -18.22 14.77
C GLU A 153 0.97 -17.58 15.58
N GLU A 154 1.19 -17.40 16.88
CA GLU A 154 0.28 -16.75 17.82
C GLU A 154 0.08 -15.26 17.47
N GLU A 155 1.16 -14.53 17.20
CA GLU A 155 1.11 -13.13 16.77
C GLU A 155 0.41 -12.97 15.41
N VAL A 156 0.60 -13.93 14.49
CA VAL A 156 -0.12 -13.94 13.20
C VAL A 156 -1.62 -14.10 13.39
N VAL A 157 -2.05 -14.99 14.30
CA VAL A 157 -3.48 -15.22 14.60
C VAL A 157 -4.10 -13.97 15.22
N GLN A 158 -3.41 -13.32 16.17
CA GLN A 158 -3.86 -12.08 16.79
C GLN A 158 -3.98 -10.93 15.79
N LEU A 159 -3.00 -10.78 14.89
CA LEU A 159 -3.06 -9.77 13.83
C LEU A 159 -4.23 -10.02 12.88
N LYS A 160 -4.48 -11.27 12.47
CA LYS A 160 -5.62 -11.63 11.62
C LYS A 160 -6.96 -11.27 12.26
N GLN A 161 -7.14 -11.52 13.56
CA GLN A 161 -8.36 -11.15 14.28
C GLN A 161 -8.53 -9.63 14.37
N LYS A 162 -7.45 -8.90 14.67
CA LYS A 162 -7.45 -7.43 14.75
C LYS A 162 -7.84 -6.75 13.44
N PHE A 163 -7.40 -7.29 12.31
CA PHE A 163 -7.71 -6.75 10.98
C PHE A 163 -8.96 -7.33 10.32
N ALA A 164 -9.58 -8.37 10.90
CA ALA A 164 -10.88 -8.87 10.46
C ALA A 164 -12.06 -8.02 10.98
N ALA A 165 -11.82 -7.15 11.96
CA ALA A 165 -12.81 -6.28 12.60
C ALA A 165 -12.81 -4.83 12.07
N ILE A 166 -12.04 -4.53 11.02
CA ILE A 166 -11.99 -3.26 10.29
C ILE A 166 -12.60 -3.48 8.92
#